data_AF-A0A3A0B112-F1
#
_entry.id   AF-A0A3A0B112-F1
#
_cell.length_a   1.000
_cell.length_b   1.000
_cell.length_c   1.000
_cell.angle_alpha   90.00
_cell.angle_beta   90.00
_cell.angle_gamma   90.00
#
_symmetry.space_group_name_H-M   'P 1'
#
loop_
_entity.id
_entity.type
_entity.pdbx_description
1 polymer ?
#
loop_
_entity_poly.entity_id
_entity_poly.type
_entity_poly.pdbx_seq_one_letter_code
_entity_poly.pdbx_strand_id
1 'polypeptide(L)'
;MAAAAPVAQSCAQSMSDPRHPQRRKEPPVDHPTPSTSQRAASYAQRFSEINADVLATIEPLDDAQWFALCKAEQATVAAVVSHVAGSYRAIGGWIAAVAAGETPPPVTREMIDAGNARHAERHAQRPKAEALDAVRTNAAATAAMVRGLGDEQLARSAYLQQFGRSMTVAELIEDVLLQHVVEHLGSIRATLADVPAVQSNDGQS
;
A
#
# COMPACT_ATOMS: atom_id res chain seq x y z
N MET A 1 13.82 -39.04 66.58
CA MET A 1 15.07 -39.40 65.88
C MET A 1 15.73 -38.10 65.42
N ALA A 2 17.06 -38.06 65.49
CA ALA A 2 18.00 -36.93 65.52
C ALA A 2 17.92 -35.95 64.31
N ALA A 3 18.10 -34.63 64.55
CA ALA A 3 19.28 -33.77 64.23
C ALA A 3 19.34 -33.31 62.75
N ALA A 4 19.85 -32.15 62.31
CA ALA A 4 20.70 -31.09 62.88
C ALA A 4 20.52 -29.77 62.06
N ALA A 5 21.08 -28.67 62.56
CA ALA A 5 21.24 -27.37 61.89
C ALA A 5 22.62 -27.27 61.15
N PRO A 6 23.24 -26.09 60.84
CA PRO A 6 23.26 -25.47 59.50
C PRO A 6 24.68 -25.05 58.97
N VAL A 7 24.75 -24.38 57.81
CA VAL A 7 25.80 -23.44 57.25
C VAL A 7 27.31 -23.81 57.31
N ALA A 8 27.99 -23.79 56.15
CA ALA A 8 29.32 -23.16 55.88
C ALA A 8 29.76 -23.51 54.43
N GLN A 9 29.92 -22.54 53.51
CA GLN A 9 31.10 -21.71 53.24
C GLN A 9 32.34 -22.49 52.74
N SER A 10 32.63 -22.27 51.44
CA SER A 10 33.96 -22.12 50.82
C SER A 10 35.01 -23.23 50.98
N CYS A 11 35.31 -23.90 49.86
CA CYS A 11 36.61 -24.54 49.62
C CYS A 11 37.32 -23.86 48.44
N ALA A 12 38.63 -23.82 48.58
CA ALA A 12 39.59 -22.92 47.97
C ALA A 12 39.84 -23.10 46.46
N GLN A 13 40.14 -21.97 45.84
CA GLN A 13 41.19 -21.70 44.83
C GLN A 13 42.00 -22.90 44.31
N SER A 14 42.08 -23.03 42.98
CA SER A 14 43.36 -23.37 42.34
C SER A 14 43.42 -22.96 40.86
N MET A 15 44.33 -22.01 40.61
CA MET A 15 45.27 -21.94 39.50
C MET A 15 44.76 -21.68 38.07
N SER A 16 45.06 -20.45 37.64
CA SER A 16 45.11 -19.98 36.26
C SER A 16 46.14 -20.76 35.43
N ASP A 17 45.75 -21.27 34.27
CA ASP A 17 46.64 -21.75 33.21
C ASP A 17 46.70 -20.69 32.08
N PRO A 18 47.86 -20.07 31.79
CA PRO A 18 47.94 -18.96 30.86
C PRO A 18 48.41 -19.40 29.47
N ARG A 19 47.73 -20.34 28.80
CA ARG A 19 48.04 -20.68 27.38
C ARG A 19 46.83 -21.07 26.53
N HIS A 20 45.75 -20.30 26.63
CA HIS A 20 44.68 -20.36 25.62
C HIS A 20 44.61 -19.02 24.86
N PRO A 21 44.83 -18.98 23.53
CA PRO A 21 44.59 -17.76 22.76
C PRO A 21 43.11 -17.43 22.87
N GLN A 22 42.80 -16.31 23.52
CA GLN A 22 41.44 -15.77 23.59
C GLN A 22 40.92 -15.60 22.15
N ARG A 23 39.94 -16.41 21.78
CA ARG A 23 39.17 -16.25 20.54
C ARG A 23 38.60 -14.82 20.60
N ARG A 24 39.13 -13.90 19.79
CA ARG A 24 38.54 -12.57 19.64
C ARG A 24 37.09 -12.79 19.24
N LYS A 25 36.15 -12.30 20.07
CA LYS A 25 34.77 -12.15 19.65
C LYS A 25 34.80 -11.11 18.53
N GLU A 26 34.49 -11.55 17.31
CA GLU A 26 34.21 -10.60 16.24
C GLU A 26 33.06 -9.70 16.70
N PRO A 27 33.13 -8.39 16.46
CA PRO A 27 32.02 -7.50 16.77
C PRO A 27 30.79 -7.95 15.97
N PRO A 28 29.57 -7.75 16.50
CA PRO A 28 28.36 -8.06 15.76
C PRO A 28 28.41 -7.33 14.42
N VAL A 29 28.21 -8.08 13.33
CA VAL A 29 27.98 -7.50 12.01
C VAL A 29 26.73 -6.67 12.14
N ASP A 30 26.90 -5.36 12.13
CA ASP A 30 25.79 -4.41 12.03
C ASP A 30 25.16 -4.67 10.66
N HIS A 31 24.05 -5.41 10.64
CA HIS A 31 23.21 -5.46 9.46
C HIS A 31 22.56 -4.08 9.40
N PRO A 32 22.97 -3.18 8.48
CA PRO A 32 22.27 -1.92 8.38
C PRO A 32 20.81 -2.26 8.10
N THR A 33 19.93 -1.80 9.00
CA THR A 33 18.53 -1.65 8.61
C THR A 33 18.55 -0.87 7.30
N PRO A 34 17.88 -1.34 6.24
CA PRO A 34 17.95 -0.67 4.95
C PRO A 34 17.50 0.77 5.17
N SER A 35 18.45 1.71 5.02
CA SER A 35 18.18 3.12 5.16
C SER A 35 17.07 3.46 4.16
N THR A 36 15.99 4.07 4.66
CA THR A 36 14.85 4.48 3.85
C THR A 36 15.31 5.28 2.63
N SER A 37 14.81 4.94 1.45
CA SER A 37 15.20 5.60 0.21
C SER A 37 14.55 6.98 0.04
N GLN A 38 15.32 7.97 -0.43
CA GLN A 38 14.77 9.27 -0.81
C GLN A 38 13.80 9.15 -2.00
N ARG A 39 14.04 8.19 -2.92
CA ARG A 39 13.14 7.89 -4.04
C ARG A 39 11.82 7.33 -3.52
N ALA A 40 11.88 6.38 -2.60
CA ALA A 40 10.70 5.81 -1.93
C ALA A 40 9.87 6.91 -1.23
N ALA A 41 10.53 7.83 -0.52
CA ALA A 41 9.85 8.96 0.11
C ALA A 41 9.15 9.88 -0.91
N SER A 42 9.80 10.15 -2.05
CA SER A 42 9.20 10.93 -3.14
C SER A 42 8.00 10.23 -3.78
N TYR A 43 8.07 8.91 -3.97
CA TYR A 43 6.93 8.12 -4.46
C TYR A 43 5.73 8.19 -3.50
N ALA A 44 5.97 7.97 -2.21
CA ALA A 44 4.94 8.01 -1.19
C ALA A 44 4.29 9.41 -1.09
N GLN A 45 5.09 10.47 -1.25
CA GLN A 45 4.58 11.84 -1.30
C GLN A 45 3.67 12.06 -2.51
N ARG A 46 4.14 11.73 -3.72
CA ARG A 46 3.32 11.85 -4.94
C ARG A 46 2.02 11.06 -4.85
N PHE A 47 2.07 9.83 -4.33
CA PHE A 47 0.88 9.02 -4.13
C PHE A 47 -0.12 9.68 -3.15
N SER A 48 0.40 10.30 -2.10
CA SER A 48 -0.42 11.02 -1.10
C SER A 48 -1.04 12.28 -1.70
N GLU A 49 -0.30 13.04 -2.51
CA GLU A 49 -0.78 14.23 -3.22
C GLU A 49 -1.90 13.88 -4.21
N ILE A 50 -1.71 12.84 -5.03
CA ILE A 50 -2.74 12.36 -5.96
C ILE A 50 -4.00 11.90 -5.21
N ASN A 51 -3.85 11.26 -4.04
CA ASN A 51 -4.99 10.85 -3.23
C ASN A 51 -5.70 12.03 -2.54
N ALA A 52 -4.97 13.08 -2.16
CA ALA A 52 -5.59 14.32 -1.70
C ALA A 52 -6.46 14.93 -2.81
N ASP A 53 -5.97 14.89 -4.06
CA ASP A 53 -6.70 15.29 -5.25
C ASP A 53 -7.96 14.46 -5.51
N VAL A 54 -7.90 13.14 -5.30
CA VAL A 54 -9.09 12.26 -5.34
C VAL A 54 -10.10 12.73 -4.30
N LEU A 55 -9.68 12.88 -3.03
CA LEU A 55 -10.57 13.29 -1.94
C LEU A 55 -11.21 14.66 -2.21
N ALA A 56 -10.41 15.65 -2.61
CA ALA A 56 -10.90 16.99 -2.95
C ALA A 56 -11.90 16.98 -4.11
N THR A 57 -11.76 16.05 -5.06
CA THR A 57 -12.70 15.89 -6.18
C THR A 57 -14.01 15.26 -5.73
N ILE A 58 -13.98 14.27 -4.83
CA ILE A 58 -15.16 13.46 -4.50
C ILE A 58 -15.94 13.96 -3.27
N GLU A 59 -15.30 14.66 -2.34
CA GLU A 59 -15.93 15.18 -1.13
C GLU A 59 -17.14 16.09 -1.41
N PRO A 60 -17.08 17.05 -2.37
CA PRO A 60 -18.20 17.97 -2.61
C PRO A 60 -19.34 17.38 -3.44
N LEU A 61 -19.20 16.16 -3.99
CA LEU A 61 -20.18 15.60 -4.91
C LEU A 61 -21.53 15.37 -4.25
N ASP A 62 -22.61 15.74 -4.94
CA ASP A 62 -23.97 15.35 -4.56
C ASP A 62 -24.29 13.91 -5.00
N ASP A 63 -25.49 13.41 -4.67
CA ASP A 63 -25.91 12.06 -5.01
C ASP A 63 -26.03 11.85 -6.53
N ALA A 64 -26.44 12.88 -7.28
CA ALA A 64 -26.59 12.78 -8.73
C ALA A 64 -25.22 12.56 -9.41
N GLN A 65 -24.21 13.32 -8.98
CA GLN A 65 -22.83 13.18 -9.43
C GLN A 65 -22.19 11.88 -8.91
N TRP A 66 -22.47 11.50 -7.66
CA TRP A 66 -21.89 10.31 -7.05
C TRP A 66 -22.33 9.01 -7.71
N PHE A 67 -23.59 8.94 -8.15
CA PHE A 67 -24.13 7.79 -8.86
C PHE A 67 -24.12 7.94 -10.39
N ALA A 68 -23.56 9.02 -10.91
CA ALA A 68 -23.40 9.24 -12.34
C ALA A 68 -22.62 8.09 -13.00
N LEU A 69 -23.05 7.68 -14.19
CA LEU A 69 -22.36 6.69 -14.98
C LEU A 69 -21.10 7.31 -15.62
N CYS A 70 -19.93 6.83 -15.21
CA CYS A 70 -18.68 7.10 -15.89
C CYS A 70 -18.62 6.25 -17.18
N LYS A 71 -18.85 6.88 -18.33
CA LYS A 71 -18.89 6.19 -19.63
C LYS A 71 -17.55 5.55 -20.01
N ALA A 72 -16.42 6.17 -19.66
CA ALA A 72 -15.11 5.61 -19.95
C ALA A 72 -14.86 4.30 -19.18
N GLU A 73 -15.39 4.22 -17.96
CA GLU A 73 -15.17 3.09 -17.04
C GLU A 73 -16.32 2.07 -17.06
N GLN A 74 -17.43 2.39 -17.73
CA GLN A 74 -18.68 1.60 -17.73
C GLN A 74 -19.19 1.28 -16.30
N ALA A 75 -18.96 2.19 -15.35
CA ALA A 75 -19.29 2.04 -13.94
C ALA A 75 -19.72 3.37 -13.33
N THR A 76 -20.43 3.37 -12.20
CA THR A 76 -20.77 4.62 -11.50
C THR A 76 -19.52 5.26 -10.89
N VAL A 77 -19.55 6.58 -10.64
CA VAL A 77 -18.47 7.26 -9.91
C VAL A 77 -18.19 6.58 -8.56
N ALA A 78 -19.24 6.19 -7.82
CA ALA A 78 -19.12 5.40 -6.59
C ALA A 78 -18.31 4.09 -6.76
N ALA A 79 -18.57 3.34 -7.83
CA ALA A 79 -17.86 2.11 -8.14
C ALA A 79 -16.40 2.37 -8.53
N VAL A 80 -16.12 3.40 -9.33
CA VAL A 80 -14.76 3.76 -9.76
C VAL A 80 -13.92 4.20 -8.56
N VAL A 81 -14.45 5.04 -7.67
CA VAL A 81 -13.76 5.43 -6.44
C VAL A 81 -13.50 4.23 -5.53
N SER A 82 -14.49 3.34 -5.41
CA SER A 82 -14.32 2.09 -4.65
C SER A 82 -13.26 1.19 -5.28
N HIS A 83 -13.14 1.18 -6.60
CA HIS A 83 -12.11 0.43 -7.33
C HIS A 83 -10.73 0.98 -7.00
N VAL A 84 -10.54 2.30 -7.14
CA VAL A 84 -9.30 2.99 -6.76
C VAL A 84 -8.87 2.63 -5.34
N ALA A 85 -9.77 2.77 -4.36
CA ALA A 85 -9.47 2.45 -2.95
C ALA A 85 -9.15 0.96 -2.73
N GLY A 86 -9.79 0.05 -3.46
CA GLY A 86 -9.58 -1.39 -3.38
C GLY A 86 -8.26 -1.84 -4.01
N SER A 87 -7.90 -1.25 -5.16
CA SER A 87 -6.70 -1.56 -5.94
C SER A 87 -5.41 -1.30 -5.17
N TYR A 88 -5.41 -0.37 -4.21
CA TYR A 88 -4.26 -0.09 -3.34
C TYR A 88 -3.75 -1.33 -2.62
N ARG A 89 -4.66 -2.21 -2.17
CA ARG A 89 -4.28 -3.46 -1.51
C ARG A 89 -3.71 -4.48 -2.50
N ALA A 90 -4.33 -4.61 -3.67
CA ALA A 90 -3.88 -5.55 -4.68
C ALA A 90 -2.49 -5.18 -5.23
N ILE A 91 -2.33 -3.93 -5.67
CA ILE A 91 -1.06 -3.40 -6.19
C ILE A 91 -0.01 -3.35 -5.08
N GLY A 92 -0.39 -2.94 -3.87
CA GLY A 92 0.49 -2.94 -2.70
C GLY A 92 1.00 -4.34 -2.35
N GLY A 93 0.17 -5.38 -2.52
CA GLY A 93 0.58 -6.78 -2.37
C GLY A 93 1.62 -7.22 -3.39
N TRP A 94 1.48 -6.81 -4.66
CA TRP A 94 2.49 -7.06 -5.69
C TRP A 94 3.81 -6.35 -5.37
N ILE A 95 3.74 -5.07 -5.01
CA ILE A 95 4.92 -4.28 -4.61
C ILE A 95 5.65 -4.96 -3.44
N ALA A 96 4.92 -5.35 -2.39
CA ALA A 96 5.50 -5.97 -1.20
C ALA A 96 6.17 -7.32 -1.53
N ALA A 97 5.52 -8.16 -2.34
CA ALA A 97 6.09 -9.44 -2.76
C ALA A 97 7.38 -9.25 -3.58
N VAL A 98 7.38 -8.39 -4.60
CA VAL A 98 8.58 -8.14 -5.41
C VAL A 98 9.69 -7.48 -4.56
N ALA A 99 9.33 -6.57 -3.65
CA ALA A 99 10.26 -5.97 -2.71
C ALA A 99 10.86 -6.99 -1.73
N ALA A 100 10.17 -8.10 -1.44
CA ALA A 100 10.69 -9.23 -0.67
C ALA A 100 11.58 -10.18 -1.51
N GLY A 101 11.66 -9.99 -2.82
CA GLY A 101 12.34 -10.90 -3.74
C GLY A 101 11.48 -12.10 -4.16
N GLU A 102 10.17 -12.02 -3.94
CA GLU A 102 9.20 -13.04 -4.29
C GLU A 102 8.56 -12.75 -5.65
N THR A 103 8.03 -13.78 -6.29
CA THR A 103 7.18 -13.62 -7.48
C THR A 103 5.72 -13.65 -7.02
N PRO A 104 4.93 -12.59 -7.29
CA PRO A 104 3.51 -12.60 -6.98
C PRO A 104 2.79 -13.79 -7.63
N PRO A 105 1.71 -14.33 -7.03
CA PRO A 105 0.91 -15.36 -7.66
C PRO A 105 0.48 -14.97 -9.07
N PRO A 106 0.41 -15.92 -10.02
CA PRO A 106 0.00 -15.60 -11.38
C PRO A 106 -1.44 -15.09 -11.38
N VAL A 107 -1.62 -13.88 -11.91
CA VAL A 107 -2.91 -13.27 -12.18
C VAL A 107 -2.97 -12.97 -13.67
N THR A 108 -4.00 -13.47 -14.36
CA THR A 108 -4.20 -13.16 -15.79
C THR A 108 -4.99 -11.86 -15.95
N ARG A 109 -4.95 -11.28 -17.16
CA ARG A 109 -5.75 -10.09 -17.47
C ARG A 109 -7.24 -10.37 -17.32
N GLU A 110 -7.69 -11.54 -17.76
CA GLU A 110 -9.08 -11.98 -17.67
C GLU A 110 -9.55 -12.11 -16.22
N MET A 111 -8.66 -12.57 -15.31
CA MET A 111 -8.96 -12.63 -13.88
C MET A 111 -9.13 -11.23 -13.27
N ILE A 112 -8.31 -10.27 -13.70
CA ILE A 112 -8.43 -8.86 -13.30
C ILE A 112 -9.74 -8.28 -13.83
N ASP A 113 -10.03 -8.46 -15.11
CA ASP A 113 -11.23 -7.92 -15.74
C ASP A 113 -12.51 -8.48 -15.10
N ALA A 114 -12.57 -9.79 -14.84
CA ALA A 114 -13.68 -10.41 -14.12
C ALA A 114 -13.76 -9.95 -12.65
N GLY A 115 -12.62 -9.67 -12.03
CA GLY A 115 -12.54 -9.05 -10.71
C GLY A 115 -13.13 -7.64 -10.70
N ASN A 116 -12.75 -6.83 -11.67
CA ASN A 116 -13.17 -5.44 -11.83
C ASN A 116 -14.66 -5.32 -12.13
N ALA A 117 -15.19 -6.14 -13.04
CA ALA A 117 -16.62 -6.17 -13.36
C ALA A 117 -17.46 -6.48 -12.10
N ARG A 118 -17.09 -7.52 -11.36
CA ARG A 118 -17.75 -7.89 -10.11
C ARG A 118 -17.60 -6.83 -9.02
N HIS A 119 -16.47 -6.12 -8.98
CA HIS A 119 -16.25 -5.02 -8.05
C HIS A 119 -17.14 -3.83 -8.39
N ALA A 120 -17.25 -3.49 -9.68
CA ALA A 120 -18.11 -2.41 -10.16
C ALA A 120 -19.58 -2.66 -9.81
N GLU A 121 -20.08 -3.88 -10.05
CA GLU A 121 -21.45 -4.27 -9.67
C GLU A 121 -21.70 -4.14 -8.15
N ARG A 122 -20.79 -4.67 -7.32
CA ARG A 122 -20.94 -4.64 -5.85
C ARG A 122 -20.93 -3.24 -5.27
N HIS A 123 -20.20 -2.33 -5.89
CA HIS A 123 -19.96 -0.99 -5.35
C HIS A 123 -20.69 0.11 -6.12
N ALA A 124 -21.54 -0.24 -7.09
CA ALA A 124 -22.31 0.70 -7.91
C ALA A 124 -23.15 1.69 -7.07
N GLN A 125 -23.58 1.26 -5.88
CA GLN A 125 -24.41 2.02 -4.95
C GLN A 125 -23.71 2.26 -3.61
N ARG A 126 -22.38 2.20 -3.56
CA ARG A 126 -21.65 2.39 -2.30
C ARG A 126 -21.89 3.80 -1.73
N PRO A 127 -22.17 3.95 -0.42
CA PRO A 127 -22.28 5.27 0.20
C PRO A 127 -20.98 6.09 0.09
N LYS A 128 -21.10 7.39 -0.20
CA LYS A 128 -19.95 8.32 -0.34
C LYS A 128 -19.05 8.34 0.89
N ALA A 129 -19.64 8.36 2.08
CA ALA A 129 -18.89 8.37 3.34
C ALA A 129 -17.99 7.14 3.51
N GLU A 130 -18.47 5.95 3.15
CA GLU A 130 -17.68 4.72 3.22
C GLU A 130 -16.56 4.68 2.18
N ALA A 131 -16.78 5.27 1.00
CA ALA A 131 -15.76 5.37 -0.03
C ALA A 131 -14.65 6.35 0.37
N LEU A 132 -15.01 7.51 0.94
CA LEU A 132 -14.07 8.49 1.48
C LEU A 132 -13.18 7.87 2.57
N ASP A 133 -13.77 7.14 3.52
CA ASP A 133 -13.04 6.45 4.58
C ASP A 133 -12.08 5.39 4.02
N ALA A 134 -12.55 4.60 3.06
CA ALA A 134 -11.73 3.59 2.40
C ALA A 134 -10.53 4.20 1.64
N VAL A 135 -10.73 5.31 0.91
CA VAL A 135 -9.64 6.03 0.22
C VAL A 135 -8.62 6.52 1.24
N ARG A 136 -9.05 7.22 2.30
CA ARG A 136 -8.16 7.76 3.34
C ARG A 136 -7.32 6.67 3.99
N THR A 137 -7.99 5.62 4.47
CA THR A 137 -7.34 4.53 5.22
C THR A 137 -6.38 3.74 4.36
N ASN A 138 -6.83 3.31 3.17
CA ASN A 138 -5.99 2.49 2.30
C ASN A 138 -4.85 3.30 1.68
N ALA A 139 -5.08 4.57 1.31
CA ALA A 139 -4.02 5.42 0.76
C ALA A 139 -2.92 5.68 1.81
N ALA A 140 -3.29 5.98 3.05
CA ALA A 140 -2.32 6.20 4.12
C ALA A 140 -1.47 4.95 4.38
N ALA A 141 -2.09 3.77 4.42
CA ALA A 141 -1.38 2.50 4.60
C ALA A 141 -0.41 2.22 3.44
N THR A 142 -0.85 2.41 2.20
CA THR A 142 0.00 2.19 1.02
C THR A 142 1.13 3.21 0.95
N ALA A 143 0.88 4.49 1.25
CA ALA A 143 1.92 5.52 1.31
C ALA A 143 2.98 5.19 2.36
N ALA A 144 2.57 4.72 3.54
CA ALA A 144 3.49 4.30 4.60
C ALA A 144 4.36 3.11 4.17
N MET A 145 3.76 2.11 3.51
CA MET A 145 4.48 0.96 2.96
C MET A 145 5.50 1.40 1.92
N VAL A 146 5.10 2.19 0.93
CA VAL A 146 6.00 2.69 -0.12
C VAL A 146 7.14 3.50 0.49
N ARG A 147 6.84 4.37 1.46
CA ARG A 147 7.84 5.19 2.15
C ARG A 147 8.88 4.33 2.88
N GLY A 148 8.52 3.15 3.36
CA GLY A 148 9.43 2.25 4.08
C GLY A 148 10.44 1.51 3.21
N LEU A 149 10.35 1.60 1.88
CA LEU A 149 11.22 0.85 0.97
C LEU A 149 12.65 1.43 0.91
N GLY A 150 13.64 0.55 0.89
CA GLY A 150 15.05 0.88 0.60
C GLY A 150 15.39 0.81 -0.88
N ASP A 151 16.54 1.38 -1.29
CA ASP A 151 16.96 1.42 -2.69
C ASP A 151 17.15 0.03 -3.31
N GLU A 152 17.69 -0.93 -2.54
CA GLU A 152 17.82 -2.32 -3.00
C GLU A 152 16.47 -2.96 -3.28
N GLN A 153 15.45 -2.68 -2.45
CA GLN A 153 14.10 -3.19 -2.67
C GLN A 153 13.45 -2.54 -3.90
N LEU A 154 13.67 -1.23 -4.10
CA LEU A 154 13.19 -0.53 -5.29
C LEU A 154 13.76 -1.11 -6.60
N ALA A 155 15.00 -1.62 -6.55
CA ALA A 155 15.69 -2.22 -7.69
C ALA A 155 15.31 -3.70 -7.95
N ARG A 156 14.63 -4.37 -7.01
CA ARG A 156 14.18 -5.76 -7.23
C ARG A 156 13.13 -5.81 -8.32
N SER A 157 13.17 -6.88 -9.11
CA SER A 157 12.26 -7.10 -10.23
C SER A 157 11.71 -8.53 -10.21
N ALA A 158 10.47 -8.68 -10.67
CA ALA A 158 9.87 -9.98 -10.96
C ALA A 158 9.10 -9.93 -12.27
N TYR A 159 8.91 -11.10 -12.89
CA TYR A 159 8.01 -11.24 -14.03
C TYR A 159 6.55 -11.18 -13.56
N LEU A 160 5.76 -10.30 -14.18
CA LEU A 160 4.36 -10.11 -13.83
C LEU A 160 3.48 -10.50 -15.03
N GLN A 161 2.79 -11.64 -14.89
CA GLN A 161 2.02 -12.24 -15.99
C GLN A 161 0.95 -11.30 -16.54
N GLN A 162 0.28 -10.52 -15.69
CA GLN A 162 -0.75 -9.56 -16.10
C GLN A 162 -0.21 -8.43 -16.99
N PHE A 163 1.09 -8.14 -16.91
CA PHE A 163 1.77 -7.13 -17.73
C PHE A 163 2.61 -7.74 -18.85
N GLY A 164 2.80 -9.06 -18.88
CA GLY A 164 3.61 -9.75 -19.88
C GLY A 164 5.09 -9.35 -19.90
N ARG A 165 5.58 -8.73 -18.81
CA ARG A 165 6.96 -8.24 -18.70
C ARG A 165 7.47 -8.32 -17.26
N SER A 166 8.79 -8.31 -17.11
CA SER A 166 9.42 -8.05 -15.82
C SER A 166 9.34 -6.58 -15.48
N MET A 167 9.04 -6.26 -14.22
CA MET A 167 9.01 -4.90 -13.70
C MET A 167 9.75 -4.85 -12.38
N THR A 168 10.49 -3.77 -12.17
CA THR A 168 11.06 -3.40 -10.87
C THR A 168 9.98 -2.90 -9.93
N VAL A 169 10.28 -2.88 -8.62
CA VAL A 169 9.40 -2.25 -7.63
C VAL A 169 9.20 -0.76 -7.94
N ALA A 170 10.24 -0.05 -8.41
CA ALA A 170 10.11 1.34 -8.81
C ALA A 170 9.12 1.51 -9.98
N GLU A 171 9.22 0.69 -11.03
CA GLU A 171 8.29 0.71 -12.17
C GLU A 171 6.86 0.30 -11.75
N LEU A 172 6.72 -0.67 -10.84
CA LEU A 172 5.40 -1.01 -10.27
C LEU A 172 4.76 0.18 -9.55
N ILE A 173 5.56 1.00 -8.86
CA ILE A 173 5.05 2.18 -8.19
C ILE A 173 4.69 3.27 -9.23
N GLU A 174 5.58 3.58 -10.16
CA GLU A 174 5.37 4.65 -11.14
C GLU A 174 4.30 4.31 -12.18
N ASP A 175 4.47 3.20 -12.90
CA ASP A 175 3.68 2.85 -14.07
C ASP A 175 2.34 2.18 -13.70
N VAL A 176 2.24 1.64 -12.49
CA VAL A 176 1.02 0.93 -12.05
C VAL A 176 0.36 1.68 -10.92
N LEU A 177 1.00 1.85 -9.75
CA LEU A 177 0.33 2.44 -8.59
C LEU A 177 -0.07 3.90 -8.82
N LEU A 178 0.87 4.76 -9.23
CA LEU A 178 0.59 6.19 -9.41
C LEU A 178 -0.33 6.42 -10.62
N GLN A 179 0.03 5.83 -11.76
CA GLN A 179 -0.70 6.01 -13.02
C GLN A 179 -2.15 5.53 -12.91
N HIS A 180 -2.40 4.41 -12.23
CA HIS A 180 -3.75 3.89 -11.98
C HIS A 180 -4.69 4.93 -11.34
N VAL A 181 -4.20 5.66 -10.34
CA VAL A 181 -5.03 6.68 -9.66
C VAL A 181 -5.26 7.88 -10.57
N VAL A 182 -4.24 8.30 -11.31
CA VAL A 182 -4.33 9.43 -12.24
C VAL A 182 -5.36 9.16 -13.34
N GLU A 183 -5.35 7.96 -13.93
CA GLU A 183 -6.27 7.57 -15.00
C GLU A 183 -7.73 7.59 -14.52
N HIS A 184 -8.04 6.92 -13.41
CA HIS A 184 -9.40 6.88 -12.87
C HIS A 184 -9.87 8.25 -12.38
N LEU A 185 -8.99 9.05 -11.78
CA LEU A 185 -9.33 10.42 -11.40
C LEU A 185 -9.66 11.27 -12.63
N GLY A 186 -8.92 11.08 -13.73
CA GLY A 186 -9.23 11.70 -15.02
C GLY A 186 -10.62 11.32 -15.53
N SER A 187 -10.95 10.04 -15.53
CA SER A 187 -12.29 9.53 -15.91
C SER A 187 -13.41 10.11 -15.05
N ILE A 188 -13.20 10.20 -13.73
CA ILE A 188 -14.16 10.82 -12.80
C ILE A 188 -14.34 12.30 -13.14
N ARG A 189 -13.25 13.08 -13.23
CA ARG A 189 -13.33 14.52 -13.54
C ARG A 189 -14.02 14.79 -14.87
N ALA A 190 -13.75 13.98 -15.89
CA ALA A 190 -14.43 14.07 -17.19
C ALA A 190 -15.94 13.80 -17.05
N THR A 191 -16.33 12.82 -16.25
CA THR A 191 -17.75 12.51 -15.98
C THR A 191 -18.45 13.67 -15.26
N LEU A 192 -17.77 14.29 -14.29
CA LEU A 192 -18.33 15.41 -13.51
C LEU A 192 -18.47 16.69 -14.33
N ALA A 193 -17.65 16.88 -15.36
CA ALA A 193 -17.81 18.01 -16.29
C ALA A 193 -19.12 17.90 -17.11
N ASP A 194 -19.57 16.67 -17.37
CA ASP A 194 -20.81 16.39 -18.11
C ASP A 194 -22.06 16.34 -17.20
N VAL A 195 -21.88 16.16 -15.88
CA VAL A 195 -22.96 16.04 -14.89
C VAL A 195 -22.88 17.21 -13.90
N PRO A 196 -23.59 18.33 -14.16
CA PRO A 196 -23.59 19.47 -13.26
C PRO A 196 -24.24 19.10 -11.92
N ALA A 197 -23.75 19.71 -10.84
CA ALA A 197 -24.36 19.57 -9.53
C ALA A 197 -25.80 20.09 -9.53
N VAL A 198 -26.67 19.44 -8.77
CA VAL A 198 -28.04 19.91 -8.56
C VAL A 198 -27.96 21.19 -7.72
N GLN A 199 -28.34 22.33 -8.31
CA GLN A 199 -28.51 23.56 -7.55
C GLN A 199 -29.72 23.39 -6.63
N SER A 200 -29.52 23.45 -5.30
CA SER A 200 -30.62 23.55 -4.34
C SER A 200 -31.39 24.82 -4.64
N ASN A 201 -32.60 24.68 -5.18
CA ASN A 201 -33.49 25.81 -5.44
C ASN A 201 -34.23 26.16 -4.13
N ASP A 202 -33.47 26.52 -3.09
CA ASP A 202 -34.01 26.99 -1.82
C ASP A 202 -34.32 28.48 -1.94
N GLY A 203 -35.52 28.80 -2.46
CA GLY A 203 -36.05 30.15 -2.34
C GLY A 203 -36.90 30.64 -3.51
N GLN A 204 -38.15 30.16 -3.57
CA GLN A 204 -39.25 30.98 -4.10
C GLN A 204 -40.60 30.47 -3.59
N SER A 205 -41.03 31.00 -2.44
CA SER A 205 -42.42 31.30 -2.09
C SER A 205 -42.45 32.23 -0.89
#